data_AF-A0A1B0CCZ2-F1
#
_entry.id   AF-A0A1B0CCZ2-F1
#
_cell.length_a   1.000
_cell.length_b   1.000
_cell.length_c   1.000
_cell.angle_alpha   90.00
_cell.angle_beta   90.00
_cell.angle_gamma   90.00
#
_symmetry.space_group_name_H-M   'P 1'
#
loop_
_entity.id
_entity.type
_entity.pdbx_description
1 polymer ?
#
loop_
_entity_poly.entity_id
_entity_poly.type
_entity_poly.pdbx_seq_one_letter_code
_entity_poly.pdbx_strand_id
1 'polypeptide(L)'
;MNEIVNQKLFWSENDLDILKAIREGYHATHNKMWREQEKWPKTPTGLPSTAGTTASVAFIRHGKIYIGHVGDSGIVLGYQDECQPQWRARQLTQEHKPESNVEKTRIMNSGGKVVTKSGVPRVVWTRPRLGHKGPVRRSTPIDEIPFLAVARSLGDLWSYNS
;
A
#
# COMPACT_ATOMS: atom_id res chain seq x y z
N MET A 1 -8.71 -12.29 -1.33
CA MET A 1 -7.99 -13.45 -1.90
C MET A 1 -8.56 -13.84 -3.27
N ASN A 2 -9.87 -13.89 -3.45
CA ASN A 2 -10.52 -14.18 -4.74
C ASN A 2 -10.03 -13.31 -5.90
N GLU A 3 -9.74 -12.03 -5.66
CA GLU A 3 -9.19 -11.12 -6.69
C GLU A 3 -7.83 -11.52 -7.27
N ILE A 4 -7.08 -12.36 -6.55
CA ILE A 4 -5.77 -12.88 -6.98
C ILE A 4 -5.95 -14.28 -7.56
N VAL A 5 -6.62 -15.17 -6.82
CA VAL A 5 -6.77 -16.58 -7.20
C VAL A 5 -7.65 -16.78 -8.44
N ASN A 6 -8.59 -15.88 -8.69
CA ASN A 6 -9.45 -15.94 -9.88
C ASN A 6 -8.79 -15.33 -11.13
N GLN A 7 -7.61 -14.71 -11.01
CA GLN A 7 -6.89 -14.23 -12.19
C GLN A 7 -6.45 -15.42 -13.03
N LYS A 8 -6.75 -15.38 -14.34
CA LYS A 8 -6.43 -16.48 -15.27
C LYS A 8 -4.94 -16.88 -15.21
N LEU A 9 -4.06 -15.90 -15.07
CA LEU A 9 -2.61 -16.08 -15.06
C LEU A 9 -2.07 -16.62 -13.73
N PHE A 10 -2.85 -16.59 -12.64
CA PHE A 10 -2.41 -17.09 -11.34
C PHE A 10 -2.13 -18.60 -11.36
N TRP A 11 -2.88 -19.33 -12.21
CA TRP A 11 -2.75 -20.78 -12.36
C TRP A 11 -1.74 -21.21 -13.43
N SER A 12 -1.03 -20.27 -14.05
CA SER A 12 0.06 -20.54 -15.01
C SER A 12 1.21 -21.30 -14.35
N GLU A 13 2.05 -21.94 -15.18
CA GLU A 13 3.35 -22.51 -14.79
C GLU A 13 4.49 -21.48 -14.90
N ASN A 14 4.24 -20.33 -15.56
CA ASN A 14 5.23 -19.28 -15.72
C ASN A 14 5.24 -18.34 -14.51
N ASP A 15 6.42 -18.16 -13.90
CA ASP A 15 6.58 -17.31 -12.72
C ASP A 15 6.13 -15.86 -12.95
N LEU A 16 6.40 -15.29 -14.14
CA LEU A 16 6.03 -13.90 -14.46
C LEU A 16 4.51 -13.73 -14.56
N ASP A 17 3.79 -14.74 -15.04
CA ASP A 17 2.33 -14.75 -15.11
C ASP A 17 1.73 -14.73 -13.70
N ILE A 18 2.28 -15.56 -12.80
CA ILE A 18 1.85 -15.62 -11.40
C ILE A 18 2.11 -14.28 -10.71
N LEU A 19 3.31 -13.70 -10.89
CA LEU A 19 3.66 -12.40 -10.31
C LEU A 19 2.74 -11.28 -10.84
N LYS A 20 2.44 -11.31 -12.14
CA LYS A 20 1.49 -10.37 -12.77
C LYS A 20 0.09 -10.53 -12.20
N ALA A 21 -0.40 -11.76 -12.04
CA ALA A 21 -1.70 -12.05 -11.45
C ALA A 21 -1.81 -11.56 -10.01
N ILE A 22 -0.78 -11.76 -9.18
CA ILE A 22 -0.72 -11.24 -7.81
C ILE A 22 -0.83 -9.72 -7.83
N ARG A 23 -0.02 -9.04 -8.67
CA ARG A 23 -0.06 -7.58 -8.80
C ARG A 23 -1.44 -7.08 -9.22
N GLU A 24 -2.03 -7.69 -10.25
CA GLU A 24 -3.35 -7.32 -10.75
C GLU A 24 -4.45 -7.54 -9.71
N GLY A 25 -4.36 -8.60 -8.90
CA GLY A 25 -5.33 -8.84 -7.84
C GLY A 25 -5.25 -7.82 -6.70
N TYR A 26 -4.07 -7.30 -6.36
CA TYR A 26 -3.94 -6.17 -5.43
C TYR A 26 -4.57 -4.89 -5.98
N HIS A 27 -4.31 -4.56 -7.25
CA HIS A 27 -4.96 -3.42 -7.91
C HIS A 27 -6.47 -3.58 -8.02
N ALA A 28 -6.96 -4.76 -8.40
CA ALA A 28 -8.38 -5.06 -8.48
C ALA A 28 -9.06 -4.91 -7.12
N THR A 29 -8.42 -5.39 -6.05
CA THR A 29 -8.89 -5.23 -4.67
C THR A 29 -8.97 -3.75 -4.29
N HIS A 30 -7.91 -2.97 -4.52
CA HIS A 30 -7.88 -1.53 -4.24
C HIS A 30 -8.99 -0.78 -5.02
N ASN A 31 -9.18 -1.09 -6.30
CA ASN A 31 -10.21 -0.46 -7.13
C ASN A 31 -11.62 -0.84 -6.67
N LYS A 32 -11.83 -2.06 -6.19
CA LYS A 32 -13.10 -2.46 -5.55
C LYS A 32 -13.35 -1.70 -4.26
N MET A 33 -12.32 -1.51 -3.44
CA MET A 33 -12.40 -0.65 -2.25
C MET A 33 -12.78 0.79 -2.61
N TRP A 34 -12.18 1.36 -3.67
CA TRP A 34 -12.54 2.69 -4.17
C TRP A 34 -14.02 2.80 -4.54
N ARG A 35 -14.56 1.83 -5.29
CA ARG A 35 -15.98 1.83 -5.70
C ARG A 35 -16.96 1.70 -4.55
N GLU A 36 -16.54 1.07 -3.45
CA GLU A 36 -17.37 0.85 -2.27
C GLU A 36 -17.21 1.94 -1.20
N GLN A 37 -16.30 2.90 -1.39
CA GLN A 37 -15.95 3.92 -0.40
C GLN A 37 -17.17 4.71 0.10
N GLU A 38 -18.12 5.03 -0.78
CA GLU A 38 -19.33 5.79 -0.42
C GLU A 38 -20.23 5.07 0.59
N LYS A 39 -20.15 3.74 0.64
CA LYS A 39 -20.93 2.90 1.57
C LYS A 39 -20.23 2.73 2.92
N TRP A 40 -18.97 3.13 3.05
CA TRP A 40 -18.23 3.00 4.30
C TRP A 40 -18.66 4.06 5.32
N PRO A 41 -18.56 3.78 6.63
CA PRO A 41 -18.82 4.77 7.66
C PRO A 41 -18.00 6.04 7.45
N LYS A 42 -18.70 7.18 7.38
CA LYS A 42 -18.07 8.50 7.28
C LYS A 42 -17.38 8.87 8.59
N THR A 43 -16.44 9.81 8.51
CA THR A 43 -15.86 10.41 9.72
C THR A 43 -16.94 11.13 10.55
N PRO A 44 -16.71 11.43 11.84
CA PRO A 44 -17.66 12.20 12.65
C PRO A 44 -18.01 13.58 12.05
N THR A 45 -17.14 14.12 11.20
CA THR A 45 -17.34 15.39 10.48
C THR A 45 -18.05 15.23 9.13
N GLY A 46 -18.50 14.02 8.77
CA GLY A 46 -19.21 13.72 7.53
C GLY A 46 -18.33 13.56 6.29
N LEU A 47 -17.01 13.47 6.44
CA LEU A 47 -16.08 13.27 5.33
C LEU A 47 -15.99 11.76 4.98
N PRO A 48 -15.57 11.39 3.74
CA PRO A 48 -15.41 10.00 3.35
C PRO A 48 -14.53 9.20 4.32
N SER A 49 -14.72 7.89 4.39
CA SER A 49 -13.89 7.05 5.25
C SER A 49 -12.40 7.19 4.92
N THR A 50 -11.57 7.24 5.96
CA THR A 50 -10.10 7.22 5.88
C THR A 50 -9.55 5.83 6.18
N ALA A 51 -10.38 4.79 6.09
CA ALA A 51 -9.94 3.44 6.41
C ALA A 51 -9.02 2.89 5.31
N GLY A 52 -8.02 2.14 5.75
CA GLY A 52 -7.15 1.37 4.89
C GLY A 52 -6.46 0.28 5.69
N THR A 53 -5.68 -0.52 4.99
CA THR A 53 -5.08 -1.72 5.54
C THR A 53 -3.77 -2.06 4.83
N THR A 54 -2.89 -2.75 5.56
CA THR A 54 -1.72 -3.43 4.99
C THR A 54 -2.13 -4.82 4.52
N ALA A 55 -1.38 -5.37 3.57
CA ALA A 55 -1.60 -6.73 3.10
C ALA A 55 -0.28 -7.38 2.67
N SER A 56 0.18 -8.34 3.47
CA SER A 56 1.31 -9.21 3.17
C SER A 56 0.80 -10.64 3.03
N VAL A 57 0.92 -11.23 1.84
CA VAL A 57 0.38 -12.56 1.53
C VAL A 57 1.46 -13.40 0.86
N ALA A 58 1.68 -14.61 1.38
CA ALA A 58 2.55 -15.62 0.78
C ALA A 58 1.73 -16.68 0.05
N PHE A 59 2.13 -17.01 -1.17
CA PHE A 59 1.57 -18.10 -1.98
C PHE A 59 2.62 -19.18 -2.13
N ILE A 60 2.31 -20.40 -1.71
CA ILE A 60 3.21 -21.56 -1.82
C ILE A 60 2.70 -22.43 -2.96
N ARG A 61 3.47 -22.55 -4.04
CA ARG A 61 3.09 -23.34 -5.22
C ARG A 61 4.31 -23.80 -6.01
N HIS A 62 4.27 -25.02 -6.51
CA HIS A 62 5.33 -25.65 -7.32
C HIS A 62 6.72 -25.54 -6.67
N GLY A 63 6.79 -25.76 -5.35
CA GLY A 63 8.04 -25.66 -4.59
C GLY A 63 8.60 -24.23 -4.47
N LYS A 64 7.84 -23.20 -4.86
CA LYS A 64 8.23 -21.78 -4.78
C LYS A 64 7.31 -21.01 -3.84
N ILE A 65 7.83 -19.91 -3.30
CA ILE A 65 7.09 -18.95 -2.48
C ILE A 65 7.00 -17.63 -3.24
N TYR A 66 5.79 -17.17 -3.53
CA TYR A 66 5.51 -15.87 -4.13
C TYR A 66 4.93 -14.93 -3.08
N ILE A 67 5.34 -13.66 -3.10
CA ILE A 67 4.94 -12.69 -2.10
C ILE A 67 4.19 -11.53 -2.75
N GLY A 68 2.96 -11.30 -2.30
CA GLY A 68 2.25 -10.04 -2.49
C GLY A 68 2.41 -9.18 -1.24
N HIS A 69 2.79 -7.91 -1.38
CA HIS A 69 3.07 -7.06 -0.22
C HIS A 69 2.75 -5.58 -0.49
N VAL A 70 1.92 -4.99 0.37
CA VAL A 70 1.64 -3.56 0.43
C VAL A 70 1.53 -3.17 1.90
N GLY A 71 2.33 -2.21 2.37
CA GLY A 71 2.34 -1.79 3.77
C GLY A 71 3.69 -1.95 4.47
N ASP A 72 3.66 -1.94 5.79
CA ASP A 72 4.80 -2.15 6.69
C ASP A 72 4.66 -3.46 7.51
N SER A 73 3.72 -4.33 7.17
CA SER A 73 3.64 -5.68 7.74
C SER A 73 4.71 -6.61 7.14
N GLY A 74 5.38 -7.41 7.96
CA GLY A 74 6.48 -8.27 7.52
C GLY A 74 6.11 -9.73 7.26
N ILE A 75 6.79 -10.38 6.31
CA ILE A 75 6.90 -11.83 6.20
C ILE A 75 8.35 -12.22 6.36
N VAL A 76 8.62 -13.19 7.24
CA VAL A 76 9.97 -13.72 7.51
C VAL A 76 9.94 -15.24 7.33
N LEU A 77 10.89 -15.77 6.55
CA LEU A 77 11.12 -17.19 6.37
C LEU A 77 12.10 -17.69 7.42
N GLY A 78 11.63 -18.53 8.35
CA GLY A 78 12.48 -19.35 9.20
C GLY A 78 12.94 -20.60 8.44
N TYR A 79 14.24 -20.88 8.42
CA TYR A 79 14.80 -22.07 7.78
C TYR A 79 16.01 -22.59 8.56
N GLN A 80 16.36 -23.85 8.33
CA GLN A 80 17.50 -24.51 8.93
C GLN A 80 18.30 -25.18 7.83
N ASP A 81 19.61 -24.96 7.82
CA ASP A 81 20.50 -25.65 6.89
C ASP A 81 20.73 -27.09 7.41
N GLU A 82 20.75 -28.08 6.52
CA GLU A 82 20.80 -29.52 6.89
C GLU A 82 21.93 -29.87 7.88
N CYS A 83 23.05 -29.14 7.80
CA CYS A 83 24.22 -29.38 8.64
C CYS A 83 24.33 -28.44 9.85
N GLN A 84 23.34 -27.58 10.14
CA GLN A 84 23.42 -26.61 11.23
C GLN A 84 22.23 -26.74 12.19
N PRO A 85 22.45 -26.90 13.50
CA PRO A 85 21.37 -27.01 14.49
C PRO A 85 20.64 -25.68 14.75
N GLN A 86 21.13 -24.57 14.19
CA GLN A 86 20.61 -23.22 14.46
C GLN A 86 19.60 -22.79 13.40
N TRP A 87 18.48 -22.24 13.85
CA TRP A 87 17.50 -21.59 12.98
C TRP A 87 18.05 -20.29 12.41
N ARG A 88 17.79 -20.07 11.13
CA ARG A 88 18.08 -18.84 10.39
C ARG A 88 16.77 -18.19 9.97
N ALA A 89 16.81 -16.88 9.79
CA ALA A 89 15.66 -16.09 9.36
C ALA A 89 16.04 -15.26 8.14
N ARG A 90 15.15 -15.21 7.15
CA ARG A 90 15.27 -14.33 5.98
C ARG A 90 13.98 -13.54 5.82
N GLN A 91 14.08 -12.21 5.95
CA GLN A 91 12.97 -11.32 5.66
C GLN A 91 12.63 -11.38 4.17
N LEU A 92 11.37 -11.66 3.83
CA LEU A 92 10.89 -11.78 2.45
C LEU A 92 10.21 -10.50 1.93
N THR A 93 9.91 -9.55 2.82
CA THR A 93 9.23 -8.28 2.50
C THR A 93 10.04 -7.10 3.01
N GLN A 94 10.16 -6.05 2.21
CA GLN A 94 10.71 -4.78 2.66
C GLN A 94 9.57 -3.85 3.10
N GLU A 95 9.67 -3.28 4.30
CA GLU A 95 8.66 -2.34 4.79
C GLU A 95 8.57 -1.10 3.91
N HIS A 96 7.34 -0.70 3.58
CA HIS A 96 7.10 0.54 2.83
C HIS A 96 6.97 1.73 3.78
N LYS A 97 8.09 2.13 4.39
CA LYS A 97 8.15 3.28 5.29
C LYS A 97 8.44 4.59 4.53
N PRO A 98 7.81 5.73 4.87
CA PRO A 98 8.05 7.02 4.20
C PRO A 98 9.51 7.51 4.27
N GLU A 99 10.27 7.10 5.28
CA GLU A 99 11.69 7.39 5.45
C GLU A 99 12.63 6.53 4.60
N SER A 100 12.15 5.42 4.04
CA SER A 100 12.95 4.63 3.11
C SER A 100 13.29 5.47 1.89
N ASN A 101 14.57 5.52 1.51
CA ASN A 101 15.02 6.29 0.35
C ASN A 101 14.27 5.92 -0.93
N VAL A 102 13.95 4.63 -1.11
CA VAL A 102 13.20 4.12 -2.26
C VAL A 102 11.78 4.68 -2.26
N GLU A 103 11.06 4.59 -1.14
CA GLU A 103 9.68 5.07 -1.06
C GLU A 103 9.59 6.58 -1.07
N LYS A 104 10.48 7.28 -0.38
CA LYS A 104 10.56 8.74 -0.39
C LYS A 104 10.77 9.27 -1.81
N THR A 105 11.72 8.70 -2.54
CA THR A 105 11.99 9.07 -3.95
C THR A 105 10.78 8.78 -4.84
N ARG A 106 10.16 7.60 -4.69
CA ARG A 106 8.93 7.24 -5.42
C ARG A 106 7.82 8.26 -5.17
N ILE A 107 7.55 8.61 -3.91
CA ILE A 107 6.51 9.58 -3.53
C ILE A 107 6.79 10.95 -4.14
N MET A 108 8.02 11.45 -4.03
CA MET A 108 8.41 12.76 -4.58
C MET A 108 8.32 12.80 -6.10
N ASN A 109 8.74 11.73 -6.80
CA ASN A 109 8.62 11.62 -8.25
C ASN A 109 7.16 11.58 -8.73
N SER A 110 6.25 11.10 -7.89
CA SER A 110 4.79 11.15 -8.14
C SER A 110 4.14 12.47 -7.72
N GLY A 111 4.92 13.51 -7.38
CA GLY A 111 4.41 14.81 -6.94
C GLY A 111 3.88 14.83 -5.50
N GLY A 112 4.05 13.75 -4.74
CA GLY A 112 3.71 13.69 -3.33
C GLY A 112 4.82 14.28 -2.44
N LYS A 113 4.57 14.31 -1.14
CA LYS A 113 5.49 14.87 -0.15
C LYS A 113 5.56 13.99 1.10
N VAL A 114 6.76 13.93 1.69
CA VAL A 114 7.00 13.31 2.99
C VAL A 114 7.51 14.39 3.94
N VAL A 115 6.88 14.50 5.12
CA VAL A 115 7.26 15.46 6.16
C VAL A 115 7.32 14.78 7.52
N THR A 116 8.18 15.27 8.39
CA THR A 116 8.30 14.74 9.76
C THR A 116 7.37 15.50 10.69
N LYS A 117 6.49 14.79 11.39
CA LYS A 117 5.63 15.35 12.45
C LYS A 117 5.89 14.61 13.75
N SER A 118 6.33 15.33 14.78
CA SER A 118 6.66 14.76 16.10
C SER A 118 7.65 13.60 16.00
N GLY A 119 8.70 13.75 15.18
CA GLY A 119 9.72 12.71 14.96
C GLY A 119 9.30 11.58 14.01
N VAL A 120 8.04 11.52 13.58
CA VAL A 120 7.55 10.45 12.69
C VAL A 120 7.42 10.97 11.25
N PRO A 121 8.13 10.38 10.29
CA PRO A 121 7.96 10.63 8.86
C PRO A 121 6.55 10.23 8.41
N ARG A 122 5.88 11.13 7.68
CA ARG A 122 4.51 10.92 7.21
C ARG A 122 4.35 11.36 5.76
N VAL A 123 3.59 10.56 5.00
CA VAL A 123 3.07 10.95 3.69
C VAL A 123 2.05 12.06 3.89
N VAL A 124 2.20 13.14 3.14
CA VAL A 124 1.33 14.30 3.18
C VAL A 124 0.08 14.05 2.36
N TRP A 125 -1.07 14.31 2.95
CA TRP A 125 -2.33 14.48 2.24
C TRP A 125 -2.54 15.96 1.94
N THR A 126 -2.80 16.30 0.68
CA THR A 126 -3.07 17.67 0.24
C THR A 126 -4.56 17.85 -0.04
N ARG A 127 -5.15 18.93 0.49
CA ARG A 127 -6.54 19.29 0.20
C ARG A 127 -6.71 20.81 0.06
N PRO A 128 -7.69 21.31 -0.71
CA PRO A 128 -8.08 22.71 -0.61
C PRO A 128 -8.46 23.09 0.83
N ARG A 129 -8.16 24.31 1.24
CA ARG A 129 -8.55 24.80 2.57
C ARG A 129 -10.04 24.61 2.83
N LEU A 130 -10.36 24.29 4.09
CA LEU A 130 -11.75 24.21 4.55
C LEU A 130 -12.50 25.51 4.20
N GLY A 131 -13.66 25.37 3.57
CA GLY A 131 -14.47 26.50 3.09
C GLY A 131 -14.23 26.91 1.64
N HIS A 132 -13.27 26.31 0.93
CA HIS A 132 -13.12 26.51 -0.53
C HIS A 132 -14.38 26.04 -1.27
N LYS A 133 -14.91 26.91 -2.14
CA LYS A 133 -16.07 26.62 -3.02
C LYS A 133 -15.65 26.80 -4.48
N GLY A 134 -16.05 25.86 -5.33
CA GLY A 134 -15.75 25.87 -6.76
C GLY A 134 -14.49 25.10 -7.15
N PRO A 135 -14.08 25.16 -8.42
CA PRO A 135 -12.99 24.33 -8.95
C PRO A 135 -11.63 24.69 -8.33
N VAL A 136 -10.78 23.68 -8.13
CA VAL A 136 -9.41 23.86 -7.64
C VAL A 136 -8.55 24.42 -8.77
N ARG A 137 -7.90 25.57 -8.54
CA ARG A 137 -6.99 26.23 -9.48
C ARG A 137 -5.59 26.28 -8.89
N ARG A 138 -4.59 26.64 -9.71
CA ARG A 138 -3.19 26.81 -9.23
C ARG A 138 -3.06 27.81 -8.07
N SER A 139 -3.94 28.79 -7.97
CA SER A 139 -3.96 29.80 -6.90
C SER A 139 -4.79 29.40 -5.68
N THR A 140 -5.46 28.23 -5.70
CA THR A 140 -6.27 27.78 -4.57
C THR A 140 -5.36 27.44 -3.39
N PRO A 141 -5.60 28.03 -2.19
CA PRO A 141 -4.83 27.66 -1.01
C PRO A 141 -5.02 26.17 -0.66
N ILE A 142 -3.91 25.45 -0.57
CA ILE A 142 -3.86 24.02 -0.24
C ILE A 142 -3.31 23.85 1.18
N ASP A 143 -3.99 23.03 1.99
CA ASP A 143 -3.48 22.54 3.25
C ASP A 143 -2.69 21.25 3.02
N GLU A 144 -1.49 21.18 3.60
CA GLU A 144 -0.66 19.99 3.65
C GLU A 144 -0.79 19.33 5.04
N ILE A 145 -1.34 18.12 5.08
CA ILE A 145 -1.62 17.41 6.33
C ILE A 145 -0.71 16.18 6.42
N PRO A 146 0.23 16.11 7.37
CA PRO A 146 1.02 14.90 7.62
C PRO A 146 0.09 13.78 8.08
N PHE A 147 -0.14 12.78 7.23
CA PHE A 147 -1.23 11.82 7.41
C PHE A 147 -0.70 10.41 7.72
N LEU A 148 -0.31 9.64 6.70
CA LEU A 148 0.06 8.23 6.86
C LEU A 148 1.52 8.07 7.27
N ALA A 149 1.78 7.19 8.25
CA ALA A 149 3.13 6.76 8.61
C ALA A 149 3.62 5.54 7.78
N VAL A 150 2.86 5.18 6.73
CA VAL A 150 3.16 4.10 5.77
C VAL A 150 3.07 4.68 4.36
N ALA A 151 3.94 4.22 3.47
CA ALA A 151 4.07 4.74 2.10
C ALA A 151 3.15 4.05 1.08
N ARG A 152 2.63 2.85 1.41
CA ARG A 152 1.68 2.10 0.58
C ARG A 152 0.65 1.41 1.46
N SER A 153 -0.62 1.44 1.05
CA SER A 153 -1.71 0.70 1.69
C SER A 153 -2.80 0.36 0.67
N LEU A 154 -3.70 -0.55 1.03
CA LEU A 154 -4.96 -0.74 0.34
C LEU A 154 -6.03 0.13 1.02
N GLY A 155 -6.87 0.82 0.25
CA GLY A 155 -7.72 1.87 0.80
C GLY A 155 -6.93 3.14 1.08
N ASP A 156 -7.19 3.81 2.20
CA ASP A 156 -6.61 5.12 2.58
C ASP A 156 -6.65 6.13 1.43
N LEU A 157 -7.80 6.20 0.77
CA LEU A 157 -8.01 6.87 -0.52
C LEU A 157 -7.81 8.39 -0.47
N TRP A 158 -7.59 8.94 0.73
CA TRP A 158 -7.32 10.34 0.96
C TRP A 158 -5.92 10.71 0.48
N SER A 159 -4.92 9.89 0.77
CA SER A 159 -3.53 10.10 0.34
C SER A 159 -3.24 9.52 -1.04
N TYR A 160 -4.28 9.08 -1.77
CA TYR A 160 -4.14 8.52 -3.10
C TYR A 160 -4.24 9.62 -4.15
N ASN A 161 -3.11 9.92 -4.81
CA ASN A 161 -3.09 10.75 -6.01
C ASN A 161 -3.27 9.83 -7.22
N SER A 162 -4.44 9.91 -7.85
CA SER A 162 -4.76 9.25 -9.13
C SER A 162 -4.12 9.96 -10.32
#